data_AF-A0A398A0D1-F1
#
_entry.id   AF-A0A398A0D1-F1
#
_cell.length_a   1.000
_cell.length_b   1.000
_cell.length_c   1.000
_cell.angle_alpha   90.00
_cell.angle_beta   90.00
_cell.angle_gamma   90.00
#
_symmetry.space_group_name_H-M   'P 1'
#
loop_
_entity.id
_entity.type
_entity.pdbx_description
1 polymer ?
#
loop_
_entity_poly.entity_id
_entity_poly.type
_entity_poly.pdbx_seq_one_letter_code
_entity_poly.pdbx_strand_id
1 'polypeptide(L)'
;MPSGCSIRALWILNNHDTVVFSRRFPVVEKRWRSAFNTENENTDPPRLPTDQQLAVAFARRKRREGSSRGCGLRVSQSTKGSDSWVDDPITRHIISLSLSEDDDNESNENDDTNILWPIVIHAKALYHILVLPLVEPREMKDFVNLSNRSDCGSAVGEDLSLSSLLLNISSITGAFMVAHSFGDIVSGDTAEPEVVVAASPSVGGLFDSLTGSIGISTRPRPVAAAPVAASSSQSSITGAAASDAPKGGLLDKDLLRNFIASAMPFGTPLDLSLSNIFAMKANGFSSAEPPHQDLKQPAWKPYLYKGKQRLLFTIHETINAAMYDRDEIPDSVSVAGQINCRAELEGLPDVSFPLAGLSKARIDSISFHPCAQVPAHGIDKQNIVFQPPLGNFVLMRYQAGCGLGPPVKGFYQLSMVSEDEGAFLFKVGLMEGYKSPLSMEFCTITMPFPRRRIVAFDGTPSAGTVVTTEHSVEWRVVGSGRSLSGKSLEATFPGTIKFSPLKSRRRGDGDDDEESDGEGTENVVNVEDVLVQKMNKDLPAVEMEEPFCWQAYDYAKVSFKIVGASVSRMSIDTKSVNIYPTTKSPVEYSAQVTSGDYILWNTLGKAPSAAAVKIR
;
A
#
# COMPACT_ATOMS: atom_id res chain seq x y z
N MET A 1 -0.17 15.66 -28.60
CA MET A 1 -1.62 15.51 -28.27
C MET A 1 -1.95 16.39 -27.06
N PRO A 2 -3.21 16.79 -26.77
CA PRO A 2 -3.50 17.37 -25.47
C PRO A 2 -3.16 16.34 -24.38
N SER A 3 -2.22 16.70 -23.51
CA SER A 3 -1.71 15.91 -22.39
C SER A 3 -2.85 15.65 -21.40
N GLY A 4 -3.47 14.48 -21.49
CA GLY A 4 -4.57 14.09 -20.61
C GLY A 4 -4.40 12.64 -20.17
N CYS A 5 -4.78 12.35 -18.92
CA CYS A 5 -4.68 11.04 -18.28
C CYS A 5 -5.69 10.01 -18.82
N SER A 6 -5.77 9.82 -20.14
CA SER A 6 -6.76 8.91 -20.75
C SER A 6 -6.29 7.46 -20.71
N ILE A 7 -7.24 6.53 -20.57
CA ILE A 7 -7.02 5.08 -20.52
C ILE A 7 -7.58 4.44 -21.78
N ARG A 8 -6.77 3.64 -22.48
CA ARG A 8 -7.17 2.88 -23.67
C ARG A 8 -7.97 1.64 -23.29
N ALA A 9 -7.49 0.90 -22.29
CA ALA A 9 -8.12 -0.32 -21.83
C ALA A 9 -7.72 -0.69 -20.39
N LEU A 10 -8.53 -1.55 -19.77
CA LEU A 10 -8.35 -2.08 -18.42
C LEU A 10 -8.76 -3.55 -18.38
N TRP A 11 -8.01 -4.37 -17.66
CA TRP A 11 -8.30 -5.78 -17.43
C TRP A 11 -8.10 -6.14 -15.96
N ILE A 12 -8.91 -7.07 -15.47
CA ILE A 12 -8.78 -7.67 -14.14
C ILE A 12 -8.61 -9.16 -14.34
N LEU A 13 -7.50 -9.69 -13.85
CA LEU A 13 -7.16 -11.10 -13.89
C LEU A 13 -7.26 -11.68 -12.48
N ASN A 14 -7.73 -12.91 -12.34
CA ASN A 14 -7.66 -13.63 -11.06
C ASN A 14 -6.27 -14.25 -10.83
N ASN A 15 -6.13 -14.97 -9.74
CA ASN A 15 -4.94 -15.74 -9.37
C ASN A 15 -4.58 -16.88 -10.34
N HIS A 16 -5.50 -17.26 -11.24
CA HIS A 16 -5.28 -18.24 -12.31
C HIS A 16 -4.93 -17.59 -13.66
N ASP A 17 -4.61 -16.29 -13.66
CA ASP A 17 -4.28 -15.52 -14.87
C ASP A 17 -5.40 -15.48 -15.91
N THR A 18 -6.65 -15.72 -15.50
CA THR A 18 -7.82 -15.60 -16.37
C THR A 18 -8.42 -14.20 -16.25
N VAL A 19 -8.74 -13.58 -17.38
CA VAL A 19 -9.42 -12.27 -17.41
C VAL A 19 -10.87 -12.46 -16.96
N VAL A 20 -11.19 -11.93 -15.78
CA VAL A 20 -12.53 -11.99 -15.18
C VAL A 20 -13.38 -10.77 -15.52
N PHE A 21 -12.72 -9.66 -15.87
CA PHE A 21 -13.35 -8.41 -16.29
C PHE A 21 -12.42 -7.64 -17.25
N SER A 22 -12.99 -7.00 -18.27
CA SER A 22 -12.26 -6.12 -19.18
C SER A 22 -13.10 -4.93 -19.62
N ARG A 23 -12.44 -3.80 -19.87
CA ARG A 23 -13.04 -2.60 -20.44
C ARG A 23 -12.10 -1.98 -21.46
N ARG A 24 -12.60 -1.77 -22.67
CA ARG A 24 -11.91 -1.03 -23.74
C ARG A 24 -12.62 0.31 -23.95
N PHE A 25 -11.86 1.35 -24.27
CA PHE A 25 -12.39 2.70 -24.52
C PHE A 25 -12.19 3.08 -26.01
N PRO A 26 -13.17 2.82 -26.88
CA PRO A 26 -13.04 3.02 -28.33
C PRO A 26 -12.68 4.45 -28.72
N VAL A 27 -13.13 5.44 -27.95
CA VAL A 27 -12.85 6.86 -28.19
C VAL A 27 -11.35 7.15 -28.04
N VAL A 28 -10.73 6.65 -26.96
CA VAL A 28 -9.30 6.82 -26.71
C VAL A 28 -8.49 6.02 -27.72
N GLU A 29 -8.92 4.79 -28.02
CA GLU A 29 -8.25 3.94 -29.02
C GLU A 29 -8.27 4.57 -30.41
N LYS A 30 -9.39 5.17 -30.84
CA LYS A 30 -9.48 5.88 -32.12
C LYS A 30 -8.50 7.06 -32.18
N ARG A 31 -8.36 7.82 -31.09
CA ARG A 31 -7.39 8.93 -31.00
C ARG A 31 -5.96 8.42 -31.12
N TRP A 32 -5.63 7.34 -30.41
CA TRP A 32 -4.30 6.74 -30.48
C TRP A 32 -3.96 6.25 -31.90
N ARG A 33 -4.88 5.53 -32.56
CA ARG A 33 -4.69 5.08 -33.95
C ARG A 33 -4.51 6.24 -34.92
N SER A 34 -5.25 7.33 -34.74
CA SER A 34 -5.06 8.54 -35.55
C SER A 34 -3.67 9.14 -35.34
N ALA A 35 -3.14 9.12 -34.11
CA ALA A 35 -1.78 9.56 -33.83
C ALA A 35 -0.74 8.68 -34.53
N PHE A 36 -0.92 7.36 -34.40
CA PHE A 36 -0.03 6.36 -34.97
C PHE A 36 0.06 6.50 -36.49
N ASN A 37 -1.07 6.65 -37.17
CA ASN A 37 -1.11 6.79 -38.62
C ASN A 37 -0.44 8.07 -39.13
N THR A 38 -0.51 9.17 -38.35
CA THR A 38 0.19 10.41 -38.69
C THR A 38 1.71 10.26 -38.56
N GLU A 39 2.18 9.40 -37.66
CA GLU A 39 3.61 9.24 -37.37
C GLU A 39 4.28 8.11 -38.16
N ASN A 40 3.50 7.12 -38.63
CA ASN A 40 3.98 5.92 -39.33
C ASN A 40 3.23 5.75 -40.66
N GLU A 41 3.46 6.68 -41.60
CA GLU A 41 2.83 6.67 -42.92
C GLU A 41 2.86 5.26 -43.55
N ASN A 42 1.67 4.72 -43.88
CA ASN A 42 1.46 3.41 -44.52
C ASN A 42 1.63 2.14 -43.65
N THR A 43 1.67 2.23 -42.32
CA THR A 43 1.61 1.05 -41.43
C THR A 43 0.26 0.95 -40.72
N ASP A 44 -0.37 -0.23 -40.76
CA ASP A 44 -1.60 -0.47 -40.01
C ASP A 44 -1.34 -0.41 -38.49
N PRO A 45 -2.14 0.35 -37.72
CA PRO A 45 -1.92 0.46 -36.29
C PRO A 45 -2.26 -0.86 -35.59
N PRO A 46 -1.48 -1.28 -34.58
CA PRO A 46 -1.76 -2.51 -33.87
C PRO A 46 -3.11 -2.44 -33.16
N ARG A 47 -3.82 -3.57 -33.17
CA ARG A 47 -5.13 -3.70 -32.53
C ARG A 47 -4.94 -4.07 -31.05
N LEU A 48 -5.85 -3.60 -30.21
CA LEU A 48 -5.91 -4.08 -28.82
C LEU A 48 -6.14 -5.59 -28.80
N PRO A 49 -5.43 -6.34 -27.93
CA PRO A 49 -5.55 -7.79 -27.86
C PRO A 49 -6.95 -8.21 -27.40
N THR A 50 -7.33 -9.43 -27.75
CA THR A 50 -8.45 -10.13 -27.11
C THR A 50 -8.12 -10.47 -25.65
N ASP A 51 -9.14 -10.76 -24.85
CA ASP A 51 -8.93 -11.13 -23.43
C ASP A 51 -8.10 -12.42 -23.31
N GLN A 52 -8.25 -13.36 -24.25
CA GLN A 52 -7.45 -14.58 -24.34
C GLN A 52 -5.99 -14.29 -24.68
N GLN A 53 -5.72 -13.48 -25.71
CA GLN A 53 -4.36 -13.11 -26.09
C GLN A 53 -3.63 -12.40 -24.96
N LEU A 54 -4.31 -11.48 -24.26
CA LEU A 54 -3.75 -10.79 -23.11
C LEU A 54 -3.43 -11.75 -21.96
N ALA A 55 -4.34 -12.66 -21.62
CA ALA A 55 -4.14 -13.67 -20.58
C ALA A 55 -2.92 -14.56 -20.88
N VAL A 56 -2.81 -15.04 -22.12
CA VAL A 56 -1.67 -15.86 -22.57
C VAL A 56 -0.36 -15.07 -22.50
N ALA A 57 -0.34 -13.84 -23.01
CA ALA A 57 0.84 -12.98 -22.96
C ALA A 57 1.26 -12.69 -21.51
N PHE A 58 0.30 -12.46 -20.61
CA PHE A 58 0.55 -12.22 -19.19
C PHE A 58 1.08 -13.46 -18.46
N ALA A 59 0.51 -14.63 -18.71
CA ALA A 59 1.00 -15.89 -18.16
C ALA A 59 2.38 -16.27 -18.70
N ARG A 60 2.67 -15.98 -19.98
CA ARG A 60 4.00 -16.14 -20.58
C ARG A 60 5.01 -15.22 -19.91
N ARG A 61 4.68 -13.93 -19.75
CA ARG A 61 5.52 -12.97 -19.03
C ARG A 61 5.92 -13.50 -17.65
N LYS A 62 4.97 -14.00 -16.86
CA LYS A 62 5.24 -14.52 -15.50
C LYS A 62 6.26 -15.66 -15.47
N ARG A 63 6.41 -16.39 -16.57
CA ARG A 63 7.32 -17.54 -16.73
C ARG A 63 8.70 -17.16 -17.31
N ARG A 64 8.90 -15.95 -17.83
CA ARG A 64 10.21 -15.50 -18.37
C ARG A 64 11.23 -15.25 -17.24
N GLU A 65 12.51 -15.39 -17.57
CA GLU A 65 13.69 -15.47 -16.68
C GLU A 65 13.77 -14.43 -15.54
N GLY A 66 14.43 -14.78 -14.43
CA GLY A 66 14.83 -13.85 -13.34
C GLY A 66 13.72 -13.41 -12.38
N SER A 67 12.48 -13.83 -12.62
CA SER A 67 11.32 -13.47 -11.84
C SER A 67 11.12 -14.39 -10.63
N SER A 68 11.91 -14.17 -9.57
CA SER A 68 11.41 -14.54 -8.24
C SER A 68 10.30 -13.53 -7.86
N ARG A 69 9.07 -13.80 -8.31
CA ARG A 69 7.81 -13.05 -8.01
C ARG A 69 7.43 -11.86 -8.91
N GLY A 70 7.91 -11.76 -10.14
CA GLY A 70 7.39 -10.81 -11.13
C GLY A 70 8.04 -9.42 -11.10
N CYS A 71 9.13 -9.24 -10.36
CA CYS A 71 9.76 -7.94 -10.12
C CYS A 71 10.84 -7.53 -11.15
N GLY A 72 11.01 -8.30 -12.24
CA GLY A 72 11.75 -7.89 -13.45
C GLY A 72 13.13 -7.25 -13.21
N LEU A 73 14.06 -7.90 -12.52
CA LEU A 73 15.45 -7.40 -12.39
C LEU A 73 16.28 -7.86 -13.58
N ARG A 74 16.84 -6.93 -14.37
CA ARG A 74 17.66 -7.25 -15.56
C ARG A 74 19.11 -7.53 -15.20
N VAL A 75 19.53 -8.78 -15.25
CA VAL A 75 20.96 -9.13 -15.21
C VAL A 75 21.57 -9.11 -16.63
N SER A 76 22.90 -9.10 -16.73
CA SER A 76 23.63 -9.16 -18.01
C SER A 76 23.26 -10.35 -18.91
N GLN A 77 22.67 -11.39 -18.33
CA GLN A 77 22.18 -12.59 -19.01
C GLN A 77 20.72 -12.48 -19.49
N SER A 78 20.02 -11.38 -19.15
CA SER A 78 18.59 -11.24 -19.48
C SER A 78 18.39 -11.05 -20.99
N THR A 79 17.30 -11.60 -21.50
CA THR A 79 16.91 -11.48 -22.91
C THR A 79 16.78 -10.02 -23.34
N LYS A 80 17.38 -9.65 -24.48
CA LYS A 80 17.16 -8.35 -25.13
C LYS A 80 15.67 -8.16 -25.47
N GLY A 81 15.17 -6.93 -25.38
CA GLY A 81 13.73 -6.65 -25.59
C GLY A 81 12.83 -7.06 -24.42
N SER A 82 13.37 -7.69 -23.36
CA SER A 82 12.63 -7.86 -22.10
C SER A 82 12.48 -6.51 -21.39
N ASP A 83 11.41 -6.39 -20.63
CA ASP A 83 11.13 -5.26 -19.75
C ASP A 83 11.47 -5.58 -18.29
N SER A 84 12.46 -6.45 -18.09
CA SER A 84 13.17 -6.48 -16.82
C SER A 84 14.09 -5.26 -16.81
N TRP A 85 14.12 -4.49 -15.72
CA TRP A 85 14.92 -3.28 -15.60
C TRP A 85 15.60 -3.26 -14.23
N VAL A 86 16.86 -2.85 -14.18
CA VAL A 86 17.56 -2.52 -12.93
C VAL A 86 17.41 -1.02 -12.69
N ASP A 87 16.17 -0.55 -12.81
CA ASP A 87 15.82 0.86 -12.67
C ASP A 87 14.86 1.02 -11.47
N ASP A 88 14.48 2.25 -11.16
CA ASP A 88 13.66 2.71 -10.03
C ASP A 88 12.49 1.75 -9.66
N PRO A 89 12.10 1.65 -8.36
CA PRO A 89 10.92 0.91 -7.92
C PRO A 89 9.65 1.10 -8.77
N ILE A 90 9.41 2.26 -9.37
CA ILE A 90 8.25 2.51 -10.24
C ILE A 90 8.18 1.55 -11.43
N THR A 91 9.33 1.13 -11.96
CA THR A 91 9.43 0.23 -13.12
C THR A 91 8.92 -1.18 -12.80
N ARG A 92 8.89 -1.58 -11.53
CA ARG A 92 8.31 -2.86 -11.09
C ARG A 92 6.80 -2.93 -11.30
N HIS A 93 6.15 -1.78 -11.41
CA HIS A 93 4.70 -1.67 -11.57
C HIS A 93 4.30 -1.33 -13.01
N ILE A 94 5.25 -1.28 -13.94
CA ILE A 94 4.98 -0.97 -15.34
C ILE A 94 5.61 -2.06 -16.20
N ILE A 95 4.76 -2.74 -16.96
CA ILE A 95 5.15 -3.90 -17.75
C ILE A 95 4.90 -3.69 -19.24
N SER A 96 5.61 -4.45 -20.04
CA SER A 96 5.28 -4.73 -21.43
C SER A 96 4.73 -6.15 -21.57
N LEU A 97 3.87 -6.35 -22.56
CA LEU A 97 3.43 -7.68 -22.98
C LEU A 97 3.68 -7.84 -24.47
N SER A 98 4.43 -8.88 -24.86
CA SER A 98 4.54 -9.28 -26.26
C SER A 98 3.35 -10.16 -26.61
N LEU A 99 2.70 -9.84 -27.73
CA LEU A 99 1.54 -10.56 -28.27
C LEU A 99 1.91 -11.61 -29.33
N SER A 100 3.19 -11.73 -29.73
CA SER A 100 3.64 -12.73 -30.71
C SER A 100 3.58 -14.15 -30.12
N GLU A 101 3.11 -15.12 -30.90
CA GLU A 101 2.90 -16.51 -30.44
C GLU A 101 4.18 -17.38 -30.52
N ASP A 102 5.23 -16.93 -31.20
CA ASP A 102 6.44 -17.70 -31.45
C ASP A 102 7.56 -17.32 -30.47
N ASP A 103 8.02 -18.28 -29.66
CA ASP A 103 9.21 -18.15 -28.81
C ASP A 103 10.51 -18.57 -29.55
N ASP A 104 10.39 -19.07 -30.79
CA ASP A 104 11.49 -19.56 -31.61
C ASP A 104 11.47 -18.88 -32.99
N ASN A 105 12.24 -17.81 -33.18
CA ASN A 105 13.08 -17.57 -34.36
C ASN A 105 13.53 -16.11 -34.46
N GLU A 106 14.74 -15.98 -35.01
CA GLU A 106 15.48 -14.78 -35.39
C GLU A 106 14.66 -13.49 -35.52
N SER A 107 15.21 -12.43 -34.92
CA SER A 107 14.76 -11.05 -34.99
C SER A 107 14.35 -10.63 -36.40
N ASN A 108 13.07 -10.80 -36.73
CA ASN A 108 12.46 -10.06 -37.81
C ASN A 108 12.35 -8.61 -37.34
N GLU A 109 12.99 -7.69 -38.07
CA GLU A 109 13.10 -6.25 -37.79
C GLU A 109 11.74 -5.50 -37.70
N ASN A 110 10.60 -6.20 -37.69
CA ASN A 110 9.23 -5.67 -37.66
C ASN A 110 8.38 -6.12 -36.43
N ASP A 111 8.95 -6.82 -35.43
CA ASP A 111 8.18 -7.31 -34.26
C ASP A 111 7.84 -6.21 -33.22
N ASP A 112 8.33 -4.98 -33.42
CA ASP A 112 8.04 -3.81 -32.58
C ASP A 112 6.53 -3.47 -32.52
N THR A 113 5.75 -3.93 -33.50
CA THR A 113 4.31 -3.69 -33.60
C THR A 113 3.47 -4.58 -32.67
N ASN A 114 4.04 -5.65 -32.09
CA ASN A 114 3.32 -6.62 -31.26
C ASN A 114 3.49 -6.40 -29.74
N ILE A 115 4.13 -5.31 -29.34
CA ILE A 115 4.36 -4.99 -27.92
C ILE A 115 3.22 -4.12 -27.40
N LEU A 116 2.66 -4.49 -26.25
CA LEU A 116 1.72 -3.66 -25.50
C LEU A 116 2.45 -3.01 -24.33
N TRP A 117 2.71 -1.70 -24.44
CA TRP A 117 3.40 -0.91 -23.42
C TRP A 117 2.92 0.56 -23.44
N PRO A 118 2.94 1.27 -22.30
CA PRO A 118 3.14 0.76 -20.95
C PRO A 118 1.84 0.15 -20.40
N ILE A 119 1.96 -0.89 -19.57
CA ILE A 119 0.84 -1.42 -18.79
C ILE A 119 1.16 -1.24 -17.32
N VAL A 120 0.34 -0.46 -16.61
CA VAL A 120 0.43 -0.37 -15.16
C VAL A 120 -0.19 -1.63 -14.56
N ILE A 121 0.55 -2.32 -13.68
CA ILE A 121 0.09 -3.50 -12.94
C ILE A 121 -0.06 -3.17 -11.46
N HIS A 122 -1.23 -3.49 -10.92
CA HIS A 122 -1.51 -3.45 -9.50
C HIS A 122 -2.01 -4.82 -9.02
N ALA A 123 -1.26 -5.45 -8.13
CA ALA A 123 -1.67 -6.70 -7.49
C ALA A 123 -2.37 -6.37 -6.16
N LYS A 124 -3.60 -6.84 -6.00
CA LYS A 124 -4.41 -6.60 -4.80
C LYS A 124 -5.27 -7.84 -4.52
N ALA A 125 -5.18 -8.36 -3.30
CA ALA A 125 -5.83 -9.60 -2.89
C ALA A 125 -5.54 -10.75 -3.88
N LEU A 126 -6.58 -11.35 -4.48
CA LEU A 126 -6.47 -12.43 -5.46
C LEU A 126 -6.49 -11.94 -6.91
N TYR A 127 -6.35 -10.65 -7.16
CA TYR A 127 -6.51 -10.04 -8.47
C TYR A 127 -5.27 -9.25 -8.93
N HIS A 128 -5.07 -9.24 -10.24
CA HIS A 128 -4.14 -8.35 -10.93
C HIS A 128 -4.95 -7.37 -11.79
N ILE A 129 -4.79 -6.08 -11.54
CA ILE A 129 -5.42 -5.01 -12.30
C ILE A 129 -4.37 -4.50 -13.30
N LEU A 130 -4.67 -4.61 -14.59
CA LEU A 130 -3.84 -4.13 -15.68
C LEU A 130 -4.49 -2.92 -16.33
N VAL A 131 -3.77 -1.81 -16.42
CA VAL A 131 -4.26 -0.55 -17.00
C VAL A 131 -3.35 -0.11 -18.12
N LEU A 132 -3.92 0.04 -19.32
CA LEU A 132 -3.22 0.54 -20.50
C LEU A 132 -3.56 2.03 -20.71
N PRO A 133 -2.69 2.96 -20.29
CA PRO A 133 -2.84 4.38 -20.58
C PRO A 133 -2.71 4.71 -22.07
N LEU A 134 -3.15 5.92 -22.43
CA LEU A 134 -2.84 6.56 -23.69
C LEU A 134 -1.41 7.13 -23.63
N VAL A 135 -0.54 6.64 -24.50
CA VAL A 135 0.82 7.17 -24.72
C VAL A 135 1.00 7.57 -26.18
N GLU A 136 1.87 8.54 -26.45
CA GLU A 136 2.15 8.94 -27.83
C GLU A 136 2.99 7.88 -28.56
N PRO A 137 2.81 7.67 -29.87
CA PRO A 137 3.56 6.63 -30.59
C PRO A 137 5.08 6.83 -30.53
N ARG A 138 5.57 8.07 -30.54
CA ARG A 138 6.99 8.38 -30.26
C ARG A 138 7.51 7.81 -28.94
N GLU A 139 6.72 7.87 -27.86
CA GLU A 139 7.13 7.40 -26.53
C GLU A 139 7.25 5.87 -26.52
N MET A 140 6.41 5.21 -27.32
CA MET A 140 6.49 3.77 -27.55
C MET A 140 7.74 3.39 -28.35
N LYS A 141 8.12 4.16 -29.37
CA LYS A 141 9.38 3.97 -30.11
C LYS A 141 10.59 4.17 -29.20
N ASP A 142 10.58 5.20 -28.36
CA ASP A 142 11.65 5.46 -27.39
C ASP A 142 11.82 4.28 -26.42
N PHE A 143 10.72 3.70 -25.93
CA PHE A 143 10.75 2.49 -25.11
C PHE A 143 11.35 1.28 -25.84
N VAL A 144 10.92 1.03 -27.08
CA VAL A 144 11.43 -0.10 -27.89
C VAL A 144 12.93 0.07 -28.17
N ASN A 145 13.37 1.27 -28.52
CA ASN A 145 14.78 1.58 -28.69
C ASN A 145 15.57 1.32 -27.40
N LEU A 146 15.02 1.71 -26.26
CA LEU A 146 15.61 1.48 -24.94
C LEU A 146 15.68 -0.02 -24.60
N SER A 147 14.65 -0.82 -24.90
CA SER A 147 14.59 -2.25 -24.57
C SER A 147 15.59 -3.10 -25.38
N ASN A 148 15.91 -2.65 -26.59
CA ASN A 148 16.89 -3.28 -27.48
C ASN A 148 18.36 -2.97 -27.11
N ARG A 149 18.60 -2.01 -26.20
CA ARG A 149 19.96 -1.74 -25.71
C ARG A 149 20.50 -2.91 -24.87
N SER A 150 21.80 -3.15 -24.99
CA SER A 150 22.53 -4.18 -24.22
C SER A 150 22.90 -3.73 -22.80
N ASP A 151 22.92 -2.44 -22.54
CA ASP A 151 23.34 -1.84 -21.25
C ASP A 151 22.21 -1.69 -20.23
N CYS A 152 21.01 -2.20 -20.54
CA CYS A 152 19.84 -2.22 -19.66
C CYS A 152 19.30 -0.83 -19.26
N GLY A 153 19.68 0.24 -19.98
CA GLY A 153 19.47 1.61 -19.53
C GLY A 153 20.43 1.93 -18.38
N SER A 154 21.25 2.96 -18.55
CA SER A 154 22.26 3.30 -17.56
C SER A 154 21.64 3.66 -16.19
N ALA A 155 22.44 3.56 -15.14
CA ALA A 155 22.03 3.77 -13.76
C ALA A 155 21.34 5.13 -13.55
N VAL A 156 20.49 5.19 -12.51
CA VAL A 156 19.75 6.39 -12.07
C VAL A 156 20.61 7.66 -12.18
N GLY A 157 20.24 8.57 -13.10
CA GLY A 157 20.87 9.89 -13.24
C GLY A 157 21.55 10.20 -14.58
N GLU A 158 21.62 9.26 -15.53
CA GLU A 158 22.02 9.56 -16.92
C GLU A 158 20.81 9.93 -17.81
N ASP A 159 21.05 10.76 -18.84
CA ASP A 159 20.05 11.10 -19.84
C ASP A 159 19.62 9.83 -20.61
N LEU A 160 18.30 9.55 -20.68
CA LEU A 160 17.65 8.42 -21.38
C LEU A 160 17.47 7.10 -20.59
N SER A 161 17.11 7.14 -19.30
CA SER A 161 16.64 5.96 -18.55
C SER A 161 15.13 5.68 -18.70
N LEU A 162 14.66 4.47 -18.33
CA LEU A 162 13.23 4.15 -18.38
C LEU A 162 12.45 5.02 -17.41
N SER A 163 13.00 5.25 -16.21
CA SER A 163 12.41 6.16 -15.23
C SER A 163 12.22 7.57 -15.78
N SER A 164 13.21 8.10 -16.50
CA SER A 164 13.12 9.42 -17.14
C SER A 164 12.03 9.48 -18.22
N LEU A 165 11.88 8.41 -19.01
CA LEU A 165 10.82 8.28 -20.01
C LEU A 165 9.45 8.27 -19.34
N LEU A 166 9.27 7.44 -18.29
CA LEU A 166 8.00 7.29 -17.59
C LEU A 166 7.55 8.56 -16.87
N LEU A 167 8.47 9.32 -16.26
CA LEU A 167 8.17 10.58 -15.59
C LEU A 167 7.62 11.65 -16.55
N ASN A 168 8.00 11.59 -17.84
CA ASN A 168 7.50 12.51 -18.86
C ASN A 168 6.09 12.12 -19.36
N ILE A 169 5.63 10.90 -19.10
CA ILE A 169 4.33 10.40 -19.57
C ILE A 169 3.24 10.71 -18.53
N SER A 170 2.54 11.83 -18.72
CA SER A 170 1.47 12.30 -17.83
C SER A 170 0.36 11.27 -17.51
N SER A 171 0.09 10.34 -18.44
CA SER A 171 -0.97 9.33 -18.29
C SER A 171 -0.61 8.17 -17.37
N ILE A 172 0.66 7.99 -17.02
CA ILE A 172 1.14 6.96 -16.07
C ILE A 172 0.53 7.18 -14.68
N THR A 173 0.61 8.40 -14.14
CA THR A 173 0.03 8.73 -12.84
C THR A 173 -1.47 8.46 -12.80
N GLY A 174 -2.18 8.82 -13.88
CA GLY A 174 -3.61 8.50 -14.02
C GLY A 174 -3.89 7.00 -14.03
N ALA A 175 -3.07 6.22 -14.74
CA ALA A 175 -3.20 4.76 -14.78
C ALA A 175 -2.95 4.11 -13.41
N PHE A 176 -1.98 4.59 -12.63
CA PHE A 176 -1.78 4.16 -11.24
C PHE A 176 -3.00 4.42 -10.38
N MET A 177 -3.55 5.64 -10.42
CA MET A 177 -4.75 6.00 -9.66
C MET A 177 -5.93 5.09 -10.02
N VAL A 178 -6.14 4.84 -11.31
CA VAL A 178 -7.16 3.91 -11.79
C VAL A 178 -6.89 2.49 -11.27
N ALA A 179 -5.66 1.99 -11.38
CA ALA A 179 -5.31 0.64 -10.94
C ALA A 179 -5.58 0.43 -9.44
N HIS A 180 -5.20 1.41 -8.61
CA HIS A 180 -5.45 1.41 -7.17
C HIS A 180 -6.94 1.45 -6.84
N SER A 181 -7.71 2.37 -7.43
CA SER A 181 -9.15 2.46 -7.16
C SER A 181 -9.91 1.18 -7.52
N PHE A 182 -9.53 0.51 -8.60
CA PHE A 182 -10.09 -0.79 -8.93
C PHE A 182 -9.63 -1.87 -7.97
N GLY A 183 -8.36 -1.85 -7.55
CA GLY A 183 -7.83 -2.71 -6.49
C GLY A 183 -8.70 -2.67 -5.24
N ASP A 184 -8.99 -1.48 -4.74
CA ASP A 184 -9.80 -1.28 -3.52
C ASP A 184 -11.26 -1.71 -3.72
N ILE A 185 -11.84 -1.49 -4.91
CA ILE A 185 -13.19 -1.98 -5.23
C ILE A 185 -13.24 -3.52 -5.22
N VAL A 186 -12.25 -4.19 -5.82
CA VAL A 186 -12.27 -5.67 -5.94
C VAL A 186 -11.89 -6.38 -4.65
N SER A 187 -11.10 -5.76 -3.78
CA SER A 187 -10.81 -6.31 -2.45
C SER A 187 -11.90 -5.98 -1.42
N GLY A 188 -12.77 -5.00 -1.70
CA GLY A 188 -13.71 -4.47 -0.72
C GLY A 188 -13.05 -3.53 0.31
N ASP A 189 -11.76 -3.20 0.12
CA ASP A 189 -11.01 -2.27 0.98
C ASP A 189 -11.29 -0.82 0.60
N THR A 190 -12.56 -0.41 0.54
CA THR A 190 -12.92 1.00 0.40
C THR A 190 -12.74 1.69 1.74
N ALA A 191 -11.50 1.78 2.23
CA ALA A 191 -11.19 2.42 3.49
C ALA A 191 -11.38 3.94 3.33
N GLU A 192 -12.41 4.49 3.98
CA GLU A 192 -12.52 5.95 4.10
C GLU A 192 -11.35 6.48 4.94
N PRO A 193 -10.79 7.66 4.62
CA PRO A 193 -9.74 8.27 5.42
C PRO A 193 -10.15 8.32 6.90
N GLU A 194 -9.28 7.82 7.78
CA GLU A 194 -9.59 7.78 9.20
C GLU A 194 -9.62 9.21 9.77
N VAL A 195 -10.76 9.61 10.32
CA VAL A 195 -10.92 10.84 11.08
C VAL A 195 -11.30 10.47 12.50
N VAL A 196 -10.32 10.56 13.39
CA VAL A 196 -10.46 10.12 14.78
C VAL A 196 -11.24 11.19 15.56
N VAL A 197 -12.42 10.81 16.01
CA VAL A 197 -13.20 11.60 16.97
C VAL A 197 -12.61 11.35 18.35
N ALA A 198 -12.03 12.37 18.98
CA ALA A 198 -11.58 12.24 20.36
C ALA A 198 -12.81 11.95 21.23
N ALA A 199 -12.85 10.80 21.90
CA ALA A 199 -13.88 10.54 22.89
C ALA A 199 -13.78 11.64 23.95
N SER A 200 -14.79 12.50 24.04
CA SER A 200 -14.85 13.51 25.09
C SER A 200 -14.79 12.79 26.43
N PRO A 201 -14.02 13.24 27.43
CA PRO A 201 -14.18 12.74 28.78
C PRO A 201 -15.59 13.14 29.22
N SER A 202 -16.50 12.17 29.21
CA SER A 202 -17.82 12.32 29.80
C SER A 202 -17.62 12.58 31.29
N VAL A 203 -17.72 13.84 31.69
CA VAL A 203 -17.88 14.22 33.09
C VAL A 203 -19.35 13.96 33.43
N GLY A 204 -19.61 12.85 34.13
CA GLY A 204 -20.89 12.61 34.80
C GLY A 204 -21.55 11.29 34.46
N GLY A 205 -21.32 10.28 35.30
CA GLY A 205 -22.06 9.02 35.25
C GLY A 205 -21.42 7.88 36.04
N LEU A 206 -20.72 8.17 37.15
CA LEU A 206 -19.99 7.18 37.97
C LEU A 206 -20.55 7.12 39.39
N PHE A 207 -21.89 7.20 39.56
CA PHE A 207 -22.53 7.07 40.88
C PHE A 207 -23.84 6.27 40.95
N ASP A 208 -24.24 5.53 39.91
CA ASP A 208 -25.53 4.81 39.92
C ASP A 208 -25.42 3.28 39.89
N SER A 209 -24.35 2.68 40.44
CA SER A 209 -24.26 1.20 40.48
C SER A 209 -23.71 0.58 41.76
N LEU A 210 -23.69 1.28 42.90
CA LEU A 210 -23.33 0.65 44.18
C LEU A 210 -24.16 1.15 45.36
N THR A 211 -25.48 0.93 45.31
CA THR A 211 -26.37 0.68 46.47
C THR A 211 -27.59 -0.06 45.90
N GLY A 212 -28.17 -1.12 46.43
CA GLY A 212 -27.87 -2.09 47.47
C GLY A 212 -28.99 -3.15 47.39
N SER A 213 -28.64 -4.40 47.71
CA SER A 213 -29.47 -5.36 48.47
C SER A 213 -31.00 -5.38 48.30
N ILE A 214 -31.50 -6.52 47.81
CA ILE A 214 -32.59 -7.36 48.36
C ILE A 214 -33.64 -6.65 49.25
N GLY A 215 -34.92 -6.64 48.83
CA GLY A 215 -36.04 -6.45 49.76
C GLY A 215 -37.37 -5.91 49.19
N ILE A 216 -38.28 -6.83 48.83
CA ILE A 216 -39.76 -6.84 49.00
C ILE A 216 -40.52 -5.50 49.20
N SER A 217 -41.49 -5.18 48.32
CA SER A 217 -42.94 -4.98 48.65
C SER A 217 -43.73 -4.05 47.70
N THR A 218 -44.84 -4.61 47.18
CA THR A 218 -46.19 -4.02 46.90
C THR A 218 -46.45 -2.87 45.89
N ARG A 219 -47.14 -3.22 44.78
CA ARG A 219 -48.28 -2.61 44.01
C ARG A 219 -48.78 -1.16 44.34
N PRO A 220 -49.56 -0.47 43.45
CA PRO A 220 -50.30 -0.95 42.26
C PRO A 220 -50.29 -0.09 40.96
N ARG A 221 -50.80 -0.71 39.87
CA ARG A 221 -51.21 -0.13 38.56
C ARG A 221 -52.22 1.04 38.68
N PRO A 222 -52.30 1.91 37.65
CA PRO A 222 -53.44 1.87 36.70
C PRO A 222 -53.01 1.97 35.22
N VAL A 223 -53.56 1.15 34.31
CA VAL A 223 -54.71 1.33 33.38
C VAL A 223 -54.41 2.19 32.14
N ALA A 224 -54.81 1.62 31.00
CA ALA A 224 -54.41 1.89 29.63
C ALA A 224 -55.01 3.15 28.99
N ALA A 225 -54.32 3.64 27.97
CA ALA A 225 -54.93 4.30 26.81
C ALA A 225 -54.18 3.87 25.54
N ALA A 226 -54.89 3.25 24.61
CA ALA A 226 -54.43 3.00 23.25
C ALA A 226 -54.53 4.28 22.40
N PRO A 227 -53.73 4.41 21.34
CA PRO A 227 -54.29 4.98 20.12
C PRO A 227 -53.99 4.16 18.87
N VAL A 228 -55.09 3.80 18.21
CA VAL A 228 -55.41 3.93 16.78
C VAL A 228 -54.25 4.12 15.79
N ALA A 229 -54.21 3.22 14.82
CA ALA A 229 -53.32 3.23 13.67
C ALA A 229 -53.56 4.42 12.72
N ALA A 230 -52.47 5.03 12.27
CA ALA A 230 -52.39 5.75 10.99
C ALA A 230 -51.03 5.49 10.35
N SER A 231 -51.08 5.05 9.10
CA SER A 231 -49.99 4.68 8.21
C SER A 231 -48.96 5.78 7.99
N SER A 232 -47.67 5.46 8.14
CA SER A 232 -46.61 6.04 7.31
C SER A 232 -45.40 5.11 7.26
N SER A 233 -44.98 4.83 6.03
CA SER A 233 -43.79 4.09 5.66
C SER A 233 -42.52 4.86 6.03
N GLN A 234 -41.84 4.44 7.08
CA GLN A 234 -40.45 4.77 7.37
C GLN A 234 -39.77 3.53 7.97
N SER A 235 -39.08 2.75 7.14
CA SER A 235 -38.06 1.84 7.64
C SER A 235 -36.76 2.63 7.76
N SER A 236 -36.51 3.12 8.96
CA SER A 236 -35.20 3.45 9.46
C SER A 236 -34.28 2.24 9.34
N ILE A 237 -33.19 2.35 8.59
CA ILE A 237 -32.10 1.38 8.67
C ILE A 237 -31.05 1.98 9.58
N THR A 238 -31.09 1.49 10.82
CA THR A 238 -30.02 1.54 11.81
C THR A 238 -28.72 0.99 11.22
N GLY A 239 -27.63 1.74 11.36
CA GLY A 239 -26.29 1.27 11.04
C GLY A 239 -25.92 0.07 11.91
N ALA A 240 -25.97 -1.11 11.31
CA ALA A 240 -25.37 -2.31 11.87
C ALA A 240 -23.89 -2.29 11.50
N ALA A 241 -23.03 -2.25 12.52
CA ALA A 241 -21.63 -2.61 12.38
C ALA A 241 -21.57 -4.05 11.81
N ALA A 242 -21.15 -4.17 10.55
CA ALA A 242 -20.95 -5.46 9.93
C ALA A 242 -19.68 -6.08 10.50
N SER A 243 -19.86 -7.22 11.15
CA SER A 243 -18.82 -8.13 11.61
C SER A 243 -17.84 -8.44 10.49
N ASP A 244 -16.55 -8.24 10.79
CA ASP A 244 -15.42 -8.52 9.93
C ASP A 244 -15.20 -10.04 9.82
N ALA A 245 -15.58 -10.61 8.69
CA ALA A 245 -15.22 -11.96 8.27
C ALA A 245 -15.09 -11.95 6.74
N PRO A 246 -13.94 -12.36 6.18
CA PRO A 246 -13.73 -12.31 4.73
C PRO A 246 -14.56 -13.41 4.08
N LYS A 247 -15.79 -13.08 3.67
CA LYS A 247 -16.52 -13.90 2.71
C LYS A 247 -15.80 -13.76 1.38
N GLY A 248 -15.22 -14.86 0.88
CA GLY A 248 -14.67 -14.94 -0.47
C GLY A 248 -15.74 -14.56 -1.50
N GLY A 249 -15.78 -13.29 -1.85
CA GLY A 249 -16.82 -12.69 -2.69
C GLY A 249 -16.45 -12.83 -4.17
N LEU A 250 -17.38 -13.40 -4.93
CA LEU A 250 -17.39 -13.30 -6.39
C LEU A 250 -17.30 -11.81 -6.81
N LEU A 251 -16.43 -11.49 -7.77
CA LEU A 251 -16.26 -10.15 -8.31
C LEU A 251 -17.60 -9.55 -8.78
N ASP A 252 -18.04 -8.43 -8.19
CA ASP A 252 -19.25 -7.72 -8.59
C ASP A 252 -19.01 -6.93 -9.89
N LYS A 253 -19.30 -7.58 -11.03
CA LYS A 253 -19.12 -7.00 -12.37
C LYS A 253 -20.04 -5.81 -12.64
N ASP A 254 -21.22 -5.77 -12.01
CA ASP A 254 -22.18 -4.69 -12.24
C ASP A 254 -21.79 -3.44 -11.47
N LEU A 255 -21.26 -3.60 -10.25
CA LEU A 255 -20.58 -2.52 -9.54
C LEU A 255 -19.45 -1.90 -10.37
N LEU A 256 -18.56 -2.71 -10.95
CA LEU A 256 -17.46 -2.22 -11.77
C LEU A 256 -17.93 -1.45 -13.01
N ARG A 257 -18.94 -1.97 -13.73
CA ARG A 257 -19.54 -1.29 -14.89
C ARG A 257 -20.15 0.05 -14.50
N ASN A 258 -20.90 0.05 -13.40
CA ASN A 258 -21.57 1.22 -12.85
C ASN A 258 -20.58 2.27 -12.33
N PHE A 259 -19.45 1.85 -11.79
CA PHE A 259 -18.35 2.71 -11.38
C PHE A 259 -17.69 3.35 -12.61
N ILE A 260 -17.25 2.55 -13.60
CA ILE A 260 -16.61 3.03 -14.83
C ILE A 260 -17.44 4.08 -15.56
N ALA A 261 -18.74 3.85 -15.67
CA ALA A 261 -19.65 4.75 -16.40
C ALA A 261 -19.67 6.16 -15.80
N SER A 262 -19.53 6.28 -14.48
CA SER A 262 -19.49 7.55 -13.75
C SER A 262 -18.06 8.09 -13.61
N ALA A 263 -17.12 7.21 -13.30
CA ALA A 263 -15.75 7.55 -12.94
C ALA A 263 -14.90 7.97 -14.14
N MET A 264 -15.07 7.30 -15.28
CA MET A 264 -14.21 7.46 -16.45
C MET A 264 -15.00 7.43 -17.76
N PRO A 265 -16.00 8.31 -17.95
CA PRO A 265 -16.75 8.35 -19.19
C PRO A 265 -15.80 8.59 -20.37
N PHE A 266 -15.97 7.79 -21.43
CA PHE A 266 -15.12 7.80 -22.63
C PHE A 266 -13.62 7.55 -22.38
N GLY A 267 -13.22 7.04 -21.21
CA GLY A 267 -11.85 6.63 -20.91
C GLY A 267 -10.98 7.71 -20.27
N THR A 268 -11.53 8.87 -19.93
CA THR A 268 -10.82 9.89 -19.14
C THR A 268 -11.29 9.83 -17.70
N PRO A 269 -10.43 9.54 -16.71
CA PRO A 269 -10.77 9.59 -15.30
C PRO A 269 -11.21 11.00 -14.88
N LEU A 270 -12.36 11.06 -14.19
CA LEU A 270 -12.97 12.28 -13.67
C LEU A 270 -13.07 12.23 -12.15
N ASP A 271 -13.72 11.19 -11.60
CA ASP A 271 -13.83 10.95 -10.16
C ASP A 271 -13.65 9.46 -9.87
N LEU A 272 -12.58 9.11 -9.14
CA LEU A 272 -12.27 7.73 -8.78
C LEU A 272 -12.76 7.38 -7.36
N SER A 273 -13.47 8.29 -6.68
CA SER A 273 -14.05 8.04 -5.37
C SER A 273 -15.35 7.23 -5.50
N LEU A 274 -15.30 5.97 -5.07
CA LEU A 274 -16.46 5.10 -5.07
C LEU A 274 -17.58 5.65 -4.16
N SER A 275 -17.22 6.14 -2.96
CA SER A 275 -18.16 6.74 -2.01
C SER A 275 -18.88 7.94 -2.62
N ASN A 276 -18.16 8.82 -3.33
CA ASN A 276 -18.78 9.96 -4.01
C ASN A 276 -19.78 9.49 -5.06
N ILE A 277 -19.40 8.53 -5.92
CA ILE A 277 -20.27 8.01 -6.98
C ILE A 277 -21.54 7.37 -6.40
N PHE A 278 -21.43 6.61 -5.31
CA PHE A 278 -22.60 6.05 -4.66
C PHE A 278 -23.49 7.12 -4.05
N ALA A 279 -22.89 8.11 -3.39
CA ALA A 279 -23.64 9.17 -2.77
C ALA A 279 -24.34 10.08 -3.81
N MET A 280 -23.75 10.28 -4.99
CA MET A 280 -24.42 10.90 -6.14
C MET A 280 -25.64 10.11 -6.59
N LYS A 281 -25.52 8.78 -6.70
CA LYS A 281 -26.63 7.91 -7.12
C LYS A 281 -27.76 7.86 -6.09
N ALA A 282 -27.42 7.83 -4.81
CA ALA A 282 -28.39 7.75 -3.72
C ALA A 282 -29.16 9.06 -3.53
N ASN A 283 -28.48 10.20 -3.58
CA ASN A 283 -29.09 11.50 -3.28
C ASN A 283 -29.62 12.20 -4.54
N GLY A 284 -29.12 11.82 -5.72
CA GLY A 284 -29.42 12.49 -6.99
C GLY A 284 -28.96 13.95 -7.02
N PHE A 285 -29.20 14.61 -8.15
CA PHE A 285 -29.23 16.07 -8.20
C PHE A 285 -30.64 16.50 -7.78
N SER A 286 -30.79 17.09 -6.60
CA SER A 286 -32.10 17.56 -6.13
C SER A 286 -32.66 18.59 -7.12
N SER A 287 -33.87 18.35 -7.66
CA SER A 287 -34.57 19.34 -8.49
C SER A 287 -35.14 20.51 -7.67
N ALA A 288 -35.20 20.37 -6.35
CA ALA A 288 -35.81 21.34 -5.44
C ALA A 288 -34.85 22.45 -4.95
N GLU A 289 -33.55 22.31 -5.22
CA GLU A 289 -32.53 23.35 -4.96
C GLU A 289 -31.70 23.50 -6.24
N PRO A 290 -32.13 24.30 -7.23
CA PRO A 290 -31.20 24.69 -8.28
C PRO A 290 -29.98 25.32 -7.60
N PRO A 291 -28.74 24.99 -8.00
CA PRO A 291 -27.58 25.74 -7.53
C PRO A 291 -27.88 27.22 -7.81
N HIS A 292 -27.68 28.08 -6.82
CA HIS A 292 -27.84 29.53 -7.01
C HIS A 292 -27.13 29.90 -8.32
N GLN A 293 -27.81 30.62 -9.21
CA GLN A 293 -27.34 30.84 -10.59
C GLN A 293 -25.92 31.47 -10.64
N ASP A 294 -25.51 32.11 -9.55
CA ASP A 294 -24.20 32.75 -9.38
C ASP A 294 -23.12 31.85 -8.72
N LEU A 295 -23.48 30.70 -8.14
CA LEU A 295 -22.55 29.78 -7.45
C LEU A 295 -22.48 28.43 -8.18
N LYS A 296 -21.42 28.26 -8.98
CA LYS A 296 -21.12 26.98 -9.64
C LYS A 296 -20.77 25.94 -8.56
N GLN A 297 -21.62 24.93 -8.40
CA GLN A 297 -21.37 23.81 -7.49
C GLN A 297 -20.10 23.06 -7.92
N PRO A 298 -19.13 22.83 -7.03
CA PRO A 298 -17.89 22.16 -7.39
C PRO A 298 -18.10 20.66 -7.63
N ALA A 299 -17.29 20.07 -8.50
CA ALA A 299 -17.42 18.67 -8.91
C ALA A 299 -17.33 17.67 -7.74
N TRP A 300 -16.55 18.00 -6.70
CA TRP A 300 -16.35 17.17 -5.50
C TRP A 300 -17.45 17.31 -4.45
N LYS A 301 -18.48 18.14 -4.69
CA LYS A 301 -19.63 18.30 -3.80
C LYS A 301 -20.92 18.14 -4.58
N PRO A 302 -21.28 16.92 -5.01
CA PRO A 302 -22.36 16.70 -5.97
C PRO A 302 -23.77 16.83 -5.37
N TYR A 303 -23.90 16.73 -4.05
CA TYR A 303 -25.11 17.09 -3.30
C TYR A 303 -24.74 17.91 -2.06
N LEU A 304 -25.73 18.54 -1.42
CA LEU A 304 -25.53 19.34 -0.22
C LEU A 304 -25.75 18.50 1.03
N TYR A 305 -24.85 18.61 1.99
CA TYR A 305 -25.03 18.02 3.31
C TYR A 305 -26.23 18.64 4.02
N LYS A 306 -27.01 17.84 4.74
CA LYS A 306 -28.12 18.25 5.61
C LYS A 306 -27.99 17.53 6.95
N GLY A 307 -28.06 18.27 8.05
CA GLY A 307 -27.97 17.68 9.40
C GLY A 307 -27.09 18.46 10.35
N LYS A 308 -26.68 17.80 11.44
CA LYS A 308 -25.86 18.43 12.49
C LYS A 308 -24.52 18.86 11.89
N GLN A 309 -24.19 20.14 12.05
CA GLN A 309 -22.95 20.68 11.48
C GLN A 309 -21.76 20.46 12.42
N ARG A 310 -20.61 20.05 11.88
CA ARG A 310 -19.31 19.93 12.58
C ARG A 310 -18.15 19.80 11.60
N LEU A 311 -16.96 20.14 12.06
CA LEU A 311 -15.71 20.03 11.29
C LEU A 311 -14.67 19.25 12.10
N LEU A 312 -14.07 18.23 11.51
CA LEU A 312 -13.07 17.40 12.17
C LEU A 312 -11.80 17.35 11.33
N PHE A 313 -10.68 17.56 11.99
CA PHE A 313 -9.35 17.39 11.42
C PHE A 313 -8.58 16.30 12.15
N THR A 314 -7.91 15.45 11.39
CA THR A 314 -6.97 14.47 11.94
C THR A 314 -5.66 14.54 11.19
N ILE A 315 -4.56 14.74 11.92
CA ILE A 315 -3.23 14.54 11.37
C ILE A 315 -2.84 13.09 11.59
N HIS A 316 -2.61 12.36 10.51
CA HIS A 316 -2.07 11.00 10.54
C HIS A 316 -0.65 11.05 9.97
N GLU A 317 0.33 10.63 10.76
CA GLU A 317 1.70 10.46 10.29
C GLU A 317 2.11 9.00 10.35
N THR A 318 2.88 8.59 9.34
CA THR A 318 3.47 7.26 9.24
C THR A 318 4.98 7.44 9.22
N ILE A 319 5.68 6.82 10.16
CA ILE A 319 7.14 6.86 10.26
C ILE A 319 7.72 5.62 9.59
N ASN A 320 8.50 5.81 8.53
CA ASN A 320 9.30 4.75 7.92
C ASN A 320 10.74 4.90 8.40
N ALA A 321 11.36 3.80 8.80
CA ALA A 321 12.72 3.84 9.31
C ALA A 321 13.45 2.51 9.10
N ALA A 322 14.75 2.58 8.84
CA ALA A 322 15.64 1.41 8.88
C ALA A 322 16.79 1.73 9.84
N MET A 323 16.81 1.01 10.97
CA MET A 323 17.85 1.12 11.99
C MET A 323 18.92 0.08 11.68
N TYR A 324 20.10 0.52 11.25
CA TYR A 324 21.22 -0.34 10.92
C TYR A 324 22.13 -0.56 12.13
N ASP A 325 22.26 0.46 12.99
CA ASP A 325 23.17 0.48 14.14
C ASP A 325 24.60 0.02 13.77
N ARG A 326 25.09 0.55 12.64
CA ARG A 326 26.44 0.30 12.10
C ARG A 326 27.13 1.62 11.81
N ASP A 327 28.41 1.71 12.10
CA ASP A 327 29.19 2.94 11.88
C ASP A 327 29.29 3.30 10.39
N GLU A 328 29.28 2.30 9.50
CA GLU A 328 29.40 2.51 8.05
C GLU A 328 28.09 2.90 7.37
N ILE A 329 26.93 2.59 7.99
CA ILE A 329 25.62 2.76 7.36
C ILE A 329 24.72 3.57 8.30
N PRO A 330 24.42 4.84 7.95
CA PRO A 330 23.58 5.67 8.80
C PRO A 330 22.14 5.15 8.84
N ASP A 331 21.55 5.23 10.03
CA ASP A 331 20.11 5.03 10.22
C ASP A 331 19.31 5.98 9.33
N SER A 332 18.20 5.48 8.79
CA SER A 332 17.28 6.27 7.97
C SER A 332 15.93 6.42 8.65
N VAL A 333 15.34 7.61 8.57
CA VAL A 333 14.01 7.91 9.11
C VAL A 333 13.33 8.97 8.27
N SER A 334 12.06 8.73 7.94
CA SER A 334 11.20 9.67 7.18
C SER A 334 9.79 9.66 7.75
N VAL A 335 9.10 10.79 7.58
CA VAL A 335 7.71 10.98 8.04
C VAL A 335 6.84 11.24 6.83
N ALA A 336 5.91 10.33 6.56
CA ALA A 336 4.84 10.52 5.59
C ALA A 336 3.58 10.97 6.35
N GLY A 337 3.18 12.22 6.19
CA GLY A 337 2.03 12.80 6.87
C GLY A 337 0.85 13.08 5.95
N GLN A 338 -0.35 13.03 6.52
CA GLN A 338 -1.57 13.46 5.87
C GLN A 338 -2.48 14.20 6.85
N ILE A 339 -3.18 15.21 6.34
CA ILE A 339 -4.24 15.92 7.05
C ILE A 339 -5.57 15.44 6.48
N ASN A 340 -6.30 14.69 7.29
CA ASN A 340 -7.63 14.20 6.98
C ASN A 340 -8.66 15.20 7.50
N CYS A 341 -9.74 15.39 6.72
CA CYS A 341 -10.81 16.30 7.05
C CYS A 341 -12.16 15.60 6.84
N ARG A 342 -13.08 15.84 7.76
CA ARG A 342 -14.51 15.54 7.61
C ARG A 342 -15.28 16.81 7.88
N ALA A 343 -15.95 17.33 6.85
CA ALA A 343 -16.76 18.53 6.96
C ALA A 343 -18.25 18.18 6.78
N GLU A 344 -18.95 18.10 7.90
CA GLU A 344 -20.39 18.00 7.93
C GLU A 344 -20.94 19.43 7.97
N LEU A 345 -20.93 20.13 6.83
CA LEU A 345 -21.35 21.54 6.75
C LEU A 345 -22.41 21.73 5.66
N GLU A 346 -23.52 22.35 6.02
CA GLU A 346 -24.63 22.66 5.11
C GLU A 346 -24.24 23.74 4.09
N GLY A 347 -24.85 23.69 2.90
CA GLY A 347 -24.56 24.63 1.81
C GLY A 347 -23.18 24.43 1.17
N LEU A 348 -22.57 25.51 0.68
CA LEU A 348 -21.25 25.53 0.04
C LEU A 348 -20.27 26.45 0.79
N PRO A 349 -19.89 26.12 2.04
CA PRO A 349 -19.04 27.01 2.81
C PRO A 349 -17.58 26.88 2.41
N ASP A 350 -16.87 28.01 2.47
CA ASP A 350 -15.42 28.07 2.46
C ASP A 350 -14.90 27.85 3.88
N VAL A 351 -13.96 26.92 4.02
CA VAL A 351 -13.22 26.70 5.27
C VAL A 351 -11.83 27.25 5.10
N SER A 352 -11.35 28.01 6.08
CA SER A 352 -9.99 28.54 6.08
C SER A 352 -9.30 28.40 7.42
N PHE A 353 -8.02 28.04 7.43
CA PHE A 353 -7.21 27.99 8.64
C PHE A 353 -5.71 28.19 8.35
N PRO A 354 -4.96 28.81 9.27
CA PRO A 354 -3.50 28.83 9.22
C PRO A 354 -2.93 27.47 9.60
N LEU A 355 -2.11 26.87 8.73
CA LEU A 355 -1.41 25.64 9.07
C LEU A 355 -0.12 25.96 9.87
N ALA A 356 -0.05 25.49 11.12
CA ALA A 356 1.11 25.69 11.97
C ALA A 356 2.13 24.55 11.83
N GLY A 357 3.41 24.87 11.98
CA GLY A 357 4.50 23.88 11.98
C GLY A 357 5.19 23.66 10.63
N LEU A 358 4.64 24.19 9.53
CA LEU A 358 5.18 24.02 8.18
C LEU A 358 6.65 24.47 8.03
N SER A 359 7.02 25.59 8.65
CA SER A 359 8.40 26.12 8.64
C SER A 359 9.37 25.36 9.55
N LYS A 360 8.85 24.57 10.50
CA LYS A 360 9.65 23.76 11.43
C LYS A 360 9.79 22.31 10.95
N ALA A 361 8.78 21.82 10.24
CA ALA A 361 8.82 20.56 9.53
C ALA A 361 9.79 20.72 8.36
N ARG A 362 10.84 19.89 8.29
CA ARG A 362 11.73 19.86 7.12
C ARG A 362 10.98 19.17 5.99
N ILE A 363 10.08 19.90 5.33
CA ILE A 363 9.18 19.37 4.30
C ILE A 363 9.97 19.11 3.02
N ASP A 364 9.96 17.87 2.56
CA ASP A 364 10.58 17.46 1.31
C ASP A 364 9.59 17.57 0.13
N SER A 365 8.32 17.25 0.38
CA SER A 365 7.25 17.40 -0.60
C SER A 365 5.89 17.62 0.06
N ILE A 366 5.00 18.30 -0.65
CA ILE A 366 3.64 18.60 -0.19
C ILE A 366 2.68 18.54 -1.37
N SER A 367 1.47 18.04 -1.14
CA SER A 367 0.39 18.04 -2.13
C SER A 367 -0.95 18.30 -1.43
N PHE A 368 -1.87 18.89 -2.17
CA PHE A 368 -3.18 19.29 -1.66
C PHE A 368 -4.29 18.62 -2.47
N HIS A 369 -5.42 18.42 -1.81
CA HIS A 369 -6.65 18.06 -2.49
C HIS A 369 -7.06 19.18 -3.47
N PRO A 370 -7.62 18.86 -4.65
CA PRO A 370 -8.08 19.85 -5.63
C PRO A 370 -9.11 20.87 -5.10
N CYS A 371 -9.74 20.58 -3.95
CA CYS A 371 -10.66 21.51 -3.32
C CYS A 371 -9.97 22.70 -2.64
N ALA A 372 -8.66 22.64 -2.44
CA ALA A 372 -7.89 23.68 -1.78
C ALA A 372 -7.41 24.75 -2.77
N GLN A 373 -7.62 26.00 -2.40
CA GLN A 373 -7.07 27.18 -3.04
C GLN A 373 -5.77 27.53 -2.33
N VAL A 374 -4.65 27.02 -2.85
CA VAL A 374 -3.33 27.27 -2.27
C VAL A 374 -2.71 28.49 -2.98
N PRO A 375 -2.31 29.55 -2.25
CA PRO A 375 -1.62 30.68 -2.85
C PRO A 375 -0.30 30.25 -3.49
N ALA A 376 -0.03 30.70 -4.72
CA ALA A 376 1.19 30.35 -5.47
C ALA A 376 2.50 30.88 -4.85
N HIS A 377 2.43 31.72 -3.81
CA HIS A 377 3.58 32.43 -3.25
C HIS A 377 3.87 32.02 -1.79
N GLY A 378 4.90 31.21 -1.61
CA GLY A 378 5.65 31.09 -0.35
C GLY A 378 5.05 30.18 0.72
N ILE A 379 5.95 29.51 1.46
CA ILE A 379 5.66 28.50 2.50
C ILE A 379 5.24 29.18 3.82
N ASP A 380 5.60 30.44 4.05
CA ASP A 380 5.73 30.93 5.42
C ASP A 380 4.44 31.34 6.16
N LYS A 381 3.29 31.46 5.49
CA LYS A 381 1.98 31.65 6.16
C LYS A 381 0.82 31.15 5.29
N GLN A 382 0.79 29.85 4.98
CA GLN A 382 -0.32 29.28 4.22
C GLN A 382 -1.59 29.22 5.06
N ASN A 383 -2.45 30.22 4.89
CA ASN A 383 -3.87 30.04 5.14
C ASN A 383 -4.40 29.10 4.04
N ILE A 384 -4.75 27.89 4.42
CA ILE A 384 -5.39 26.94 3.52
C ILE A 384 -6.86 27.35 3.43
N VAL A 385 -7.35 27.67 2.24
CA VAL A 385 -8.77 27.95 1.97
C VAL A 385 -9.30 26.85 1.08
N PHE A 386 -10.45 26.27 1.39
CA PHE A 386 -11.02 25.17 0.60
C PHE A 386 -12.52 25.04 0.78
N GLN A 387 -13.18 24.51 -0.25
CA GLN A 387 -14.58 24.08 -0.18
C GLN A 387 -14.61 22.58 0.03
N PRO A 388 -14.90 22.07 1.25
CA PRO A 388 -14.71 20.66 1.55
C PRO A 388 -15.62 19.75 0.72
N PRO A 389 -15.09 18.63 0.21
CA PRO A 389 -15.87 17.47 -0.20
C PRO A 389 -16.74 16.91 0.94
N LEU A 390 -17.65 16.02 0.56
CA LEU A 390 -18.48 15.28 1.51
C LEU A 390 -17.72 14.06 2.05
N GLY A 391 -18.09 13.62 3.24
CA GLY A 391 -17.46 12.47 3.89
C GLY A 391 -16.03 12.78 4.38
N ASN A 392 -15.26 11.72 4.60
CA ASN A 392 -13.87 11.84 5.00
C ASN A 392 -12.99 11.96 3.74
N PHE A 393 -12.09 12.92 3.71
CA PHE A 393 -11.15 13.09 2.61
C PHE A 393 -9.78 13.52 3.12
N VAL A 394 -8.74 13.28 2.32
CA VAL A 394 -7.39 13.78 2.62
C VAL A 394 -7.25 15.17 2.02
N LEU A 395 -7.15 16.19 2.87
CA LEU A 395 -6.99 17.59 2.47
C LEU A 395 -5.57 17.86 1.96
N MET A 396 -4.56 17.25 2.59
CA MET A 396 -3.16 17.50 2.30
C MET A 396 -2.30 16.27 2.62
N ARG A 397 -1.27 16.02 1.82
CA ARG A 397 -0.21 15.04 2.10
C ARG A 397 1.14 15.74 2.12
N TYR A 398 2.06 15.27 2.96
CA TYR A 398 3.41 15.80 3.05
C TYR A 398 4.43 14.71 3.37
N GLN A 399 5.66 14.93 2.93
CA GLN A 399 6.84 14.18 3.36
C GLN A 399 7.73 15.12 4.15
N ALA A 400 8.24 14.66 5.29
CA ALA A 400 9.09 15.46 6.16
C ALA A 400 10.20 14.63 6.80
N GLY A 401 11.31 15.30 7.13
CA GLY A 401 12.33 14.73 8.00
C GLY A 401 11.85 14.60 9.45
N CYS A 402 12.31 13.55 10.15
CA CYS A 402 12.01 13.36 11.56
C CYS A 402 12.99 14.15 12.45
N GLY A 403 12.63 15.39 12.80
CA GLY A 403 13.53 16.31 13.51
C GLY A 403 13.90 15.90 14.95
N LEU A 404 13.15 14.99 15.58
CA LEU A 404 13.44 14.44 16.92
C LEU A 404 14.21 13.12 16.87
N GLY A 405 14.48 12.58 15.68
CA GLY A 405 15.04 11.24 15.51
C GLY A 405 13.98 10.12 15.67
N PRO A 406 14.38 8.86 15.45
CA PRO A 406 13.47 7.72 15.48
C PRO A 406 12.80 7.55 16.86
N PRO A 407 11.47 7.32 16.94
CA PRO A 407 10.80 7.06 18.20
C PRO A 407 11.18 5.71 18.83
N VAL A 408 11.75 4.79 18.04
CA VAL A 408 12.28 3.51 18.49
C VAL A 408 13.67 3.32 17.89
N LYS A 409 14.71 3.65 18.65
CA LYS A 409 16.09 3.30 18.26
C LYS A 409 16.34 1.85 18.67
N GLY A 410 16.96 1.05 17.82
CA GLY A 410 17.13 -0.37 18.12
C GLY A 410 18.35 -1.00 17.47
N PHE A 411 19.04 -1.81 18.27
CA PHE A 411 20.05 -2.78 17.87
C PHE A 411 19.39 -4.16 17.78
N TYR A 412 19.64 -4.85 16.68
CA TYR A 412 19.22 -6.23 16.48
C TYR A 412 20.38 -7.08 15.97
N GLN A 413 20.56 -8.23 16.59
CA GLN A 413 21.53 -9.23 16.17
C GLN A 413 20.90 -10.61 16.25
N LEU A 414 20.99 -11.39 15.17
CA LEU A 414 20.65 -12.80 15.14
C LEU A 414 21.80 -13.56 14.46
N SER A 415 22.36 -14.55 15.15
CA SER A 415 23.37 -15.47 14.62
C SER A 415 22.88 -16.90 14.69
N MET A 416 23.17 -17.69 13.66
CA MET A 416 22.91 -19.13 13.67
C MET A 416 24.07 -19.83 14.39
N VAL A 417 23.76 -20.52 15.49
CA VAL A 417 24.71 -21.33 16.27
C VAL A 417 24.85 -22.72 15.65
N SER A 418 23.77 -23.25 15.06
CA SER A 418 23.75 -24.46 14.24
C SER A 418 22.73 -24.31 13.10
N GLU A 419 22.54 -25.35 12.28
CA GLU A 419 21.53 -25.32 11.20
C GLU A 419 20.13 -24.99 11.73
N ASP A 420 19.76 -25.54 12.88
CA ASP A 420 18.43 -25.46 13.47
C ASP A 420 18.38 -24.61 14.75
N GLU A 421 19.45 -23.91 15.12
CA GLU A 421 19.50 -23.11 16.35
C GLU A 421 20.08 -21.73 16.11
N GLY A 422 19.34 -20.68 16.49
CA GLY A 422 19.76 -19.29 16.43
C GLY A 422 19.81 -18.63 17.80
N ALA A 423 20.79 -17.75 18.02
CA ALA A 423 20.88 -16.89 19.20
C ALA A 423 20.67 -15.43 18.77
N PHE A 424 19.90 -14.68 19.55
CA PHE A 424 19.57 -13.29 19.22
C PHE A 424 19.71 -12.34 20.41
N LEU A 425 19.86 -11.06 20.09
CA LEU A 425 19.88 -9.97 21.03
C LEU A 425 19.19 -8.74 20.44
N PHE A 426 18.22 -8.19 21.18
CA PHE A 426 17.71 -6.85 20.97
C PHE A 426 18.19 -5.91 22.07
N LYS A 427 18.48 -4.66 21.70
CA LYS A 427 18.56 -3.51 22.64
C LYS A 427 17.79 -2.35 22.02
N VAL A 428 16.83 -1.77 22.72
CA VAL A 428 15.98 -0.73 22.18
C VAL A 428 15.81 0.44 23.15
N GLY A 429 15.80 1.64 22.59
CA GLY A 429 15.46 2.90 23.27
C GLY A 429 14.19 3.49 22.65
N LEU A 430 13.17 3.70 23.47
CA LEU A 430 11.87 4.20 23.06
C LEU A 430 11.68 5.65 23.54
N MET A 431 11.11 6.48 22.67
CA MET A 431 10.65 7.84 22.97
C MET A 431 11.73 8.78 23.53
N GLU A 432 13.01 8.57 23.18
CA GLU A 432 14.10 9.45 23.59
C GLU A 432 13.94 10.85 22.98
N GLY A 433 13.90 11.88 23.81
CA GLY A 433 13.68 13.26 23.37
C GLY A 433 12.22 13.63 23.06
N TYR A 434 11.30 12.65 23.06
CA TYR A 434 9.86 12.86 22.90
C TYR A 434 9.24 13.34 24.23
N LYS A 435 8.41 14.39 24.17
CA LYS A 435 7.80 15.02 25.35
C LYS A 435 6.27 15.02 25.23
N SER A 436 5.60 15.14 26.37
CA SER A 436 4.14 15.38 26.43
C SER A 436 3.75 16.54 25.50
N PRO A 437 2.64 16.45 24.73
CA PRO A 437 1.56 15.45 24.83
C PRO A 437 1.78 14.14 24.06
N LEU A 438 2.94 13.93 23.42
CA LEU A 438 3.22 12.69 22.68
C LEU A 438 3.23 11.50 23.65
N SER A 439 2.42 10.49 23.33
CA SER A 439 2.23 9.32 24.17
C SER A 439 2.21 8.05 23.32
N MET A 440 3.15 7.14 23.54
CA MET A 440 3.17 5.85 22.84
C MET A 440 2.17 4.89 23.50
N GLU A 441 1.15 4.45 22.77
CA GLU A 441 0.10 3.54 23.26
C GLU A 441 0.57 2.09 23.29
N PHE A 442 1.35 1.67 22.29
CA PHE A 442 1.97 0.36 22.23
C PHE A 442 3.24 0.38 21.37
N CYS A 443 4.11 -0.60 21.58
CA CYS A 443 5.27 -0.91 20.74
C CYS A 443 5.52 -2.41 20.75
N THR A 444 5.55 -3.01 19.57
CA THR A 444 5.77 -4.44 19.33
C THR A 444 6.88 -4.62 18.31
N ILE A 445 7.85 -5.47 18.61
CA ILE A 445 8.93 -5.86 17.71
C ILE A 445 8.70 -7.30 17.29
N THR A 446 8.60 -7.56 16.00
CA THR A 446 8.33 -8.89 15.43
C THR A 446 9.55 -9.39 14.70
N MET A 447 10.08 -10.52 15.14
CA MET A 447 11.14 -11.26 14.46
C MET A 447 10.52 -12.41 13.65
N PRO A 448 10.43 -12.30 12.32
CA PRO A 448 9.75 -13.28 11.48
C PRO A 448 10.67 -14.44 11.08
N PHE A 449 10.07 -15.63 10.91
CA PHE A 449 10.71 -16.86 10.41
C PHE A 449 9.81 -17.57 9.38
N PRO A 450 9.53 -16.98 8.21
CA PRO A 450 8.48 -17.45 7.30
C PRO A 450 8.68 -18.86 6.73
N ARG A 451 9.90 -19.39 6.77
CA ARG A 451 10.24 -20.72 6.22
C ARG A 451 10.71 -21.73 7.25
N ARG A 452 10.81 -21.33 8.51
CA ARG A 452 11.25 -22.20 9.59
C ARG A 452 10.20 -22.20 10.67
N ARG A 453 9.85 -23.40 11.11
CA ARG A 453 8.94 -23.55 12.24
C ARG A 453 9.73 -23.52 13.53
N ILE A 454 9.31 -22.69 14.48
CA ILE A 454 9.86 -22.66 15.83
C ILE A 454 9.37 -23.90 16.57
N VAL A 455 10.30 -24.68 17.13
CA VAL A 455 10.00 -25.84 18.00
C VAL A 455 10.25 -25.53 19.47
N ALA A 456 11.22 -24.65 19.75
CA ALA A 456 11.48 -24.17 21.10
C ALA A 456 11.99 -22.73 21.06
N PHE A 457 11.67 -22.00 22.12
CA PHE A 457 12.06 -20.62 22.32
C PHE A 457 12.51 -20.46 23.78
N ASP A 458 13.67 -19.87 24.01
CA ASP A 458 14.15 -19.47 25.34
C ASP A 458 14.63 -18.02 25.30
N GLY A 459 14.21 -17.20 26.24
CA GLY A 459 14.55 -15.78 26.26
C GLY A 459 13.64 -14.99 27.17
N THR A 460 14.23 -14.06 27.93
CA THR A 460 13.50 -13.23 28.89
C THR A 460 13.82 -11.75 28.61
N PRO A 461 12.84 -10.93 28.19
CA PRO A 461 13.07 -9.51 27.98
C PRO A 461 13.16 -8.77 29.32
N SER A 462 13.90 -7.67 29.36
CA SER A 462 13.99 -6.81 30.53
C SER A 462 12.69 -6.02 30.79
N ALA A 463 11.85 -5.87 29.77
CA ALA A 463 10.57 -5.18 29.85
C ALA A 463 9.56 -5.75 28.83
N GLY A 464 8.27 -5.60 29.11
CA GLY A 464 7.20 -6.05 28.22
C GLY A 464 6.93 -7.55 28.31
N THR A 465 6.26 -8.10 27.29
CA THR A 465 5.91 -9.52 27.20
C THR A 465 6.27 -10.10 25.84
N VAL A 466 6.42 -11.42 25.77
CA VAL A 466 6.74 -12.15 24.53
C VAL A 466 5.59 -13.06 24.17
N VAL A 467 5.24 -13.11 22.89
CA VAL A 467 4.33 -14.10 22.32
C VAL A 467 5.05 -14.76 21.14
N THR A 468 4.97 -16.07 21.06
CA THR A 468 5.54 -16.83 19.94
C THR A 468 4.43 -17.41 19.09
N THR A 469 4.65 -17.41 17.78
CA THR A 469 3.82 -18.16 16.82
C THR A 469 4.66 -19.28 16.20
N GLU A 470 4.10 -20.05 15.29
CA GLU A 470 4.84 -21.08 14.55
C GLU A 470 6.02 -20.50 13.76
N HIS A 471 5.90 -19.24 13.32
CA HIS A 471 6.83 -18.60 12.38
C HIS A 471 7.25 -17.19 12.80
N SER A 472 7.08 -16.80 14.06
CA SER A 472 7.55 -15.51 14.55
C SER A 472 7.71 -15.46 16.06
N VAL A 473 8.57 -14.56 16.52
CA VAL A 473 8.64 -14.13 17.92
C VAL A 473 8.22 -12.66 17.98
N GLU A 474 7.18 -12.37 18.76
CA GLU A 474 6.65 -11.02 18.98
C GLU A 474 7.01 -10.54 20.40
N TRP A 475 7.79 -9.48 20.47
CA TRP A 475 8.11 -8.79 21.71
C TRP A 475 7.28 -7.52 21.86
N ARG A 476 6.30 -7.55 22.76
CA ARG A 476 5.46 -6.39 23.13
C ARG A 476 6.17 -5.59 24.22
N VAL A 477 7.08 -4.71 23.81
CA VAL A 477 7.86 -3.85 24.72
C VAL A 477 6.92 -2.98 25.56
N VAL A 478 5.89 -2.42 24.90
CA VAL A 478 4.82 -1.63 25.53
C VAL A 478 3.49 -2.27 25.15
N GLY A 479 2.81 -2.88 26.14
CA GLY A 479 1.53 -3.57 25.94
C GLY A 479 0.31 -2.66 26.08
N SER A 480 -0.83 -3.14 25.58
CA SER A 480 -2.11 -2.41 25.65
C SER A 480 -2.49 -2.08 27.10
N GLY A 481 -2.73 -0.80 27.38
CA GLY A 481 -3.08 -0.28 28.71
C GLY A 481 -1.95 0.37 29.52
N ARG A 482 -0.69 0.33 29.04
CA ARG A 482 0.40 1.15 29.59
C ARG A 482 0.92 2.07 28.48
N SER A 483 0.82 3.39 28.69
CA SER A 483 1.32 4.36 27.72
C SER A 483 2.59 5.07 28.21
N LEU A 484 3.56 5.29 27.32
CA LEU A 484 4.75 6.09 27.61
C LEU A 484 4.47 7.54 27.21
N SER A 485 4.15 8.39 28.19
CA SER A 485 3.98 9.83 28.01
C SER A 485 5.08 10.60 28.72
N GLY A 486 5.87 11.38 27.97
CA GLY A 486 6.95 12.21 28.52
C GLY A 486 8.07 11.44 29.25
N LYS A 487 8.21 10.14 28.96
CA LYS A 487 9.26 9.27 29.51
C LYS A 487 9.87 8.45 28.38
N SER A 488 11.17 8.20 28.46
CA SER A 488 11.86 7.21 27.64
C SER A 488 11.91 5.85 28.35
N LEU A 489 12.11 4.79 27.56
CA LEU A 489 12.30 3.43 28.06
C LEU A 489 13.45 2.78 27.32
N GLU A 490 14.40 2.21 28.04
CA GLU A 490 15.41 1.30 27.48
C GLU A 490 15.07 -0.14 27.86
N ALA A 491 15.19 -1.05 26.90
CA ALA A 491 14.92 -2.47 27.13
C ALA A 491 15.83 -3.37 26.31
N THR A 492 16.12 -4.55 26.83
CA THR A 492 16.92 -5.57 26.17
C THR A 492 16.18 -6.90 26.12
N PHE A 493 16.44 -7.69 25.09
CA PHE A 493 15.83 -9.01 24.94
C PHE A 493 16.80 -9.98 24.27
N PRO A 494 17.58 -10.73 25.08
CA PRO A 494 18.38 -11.85 24.61
C PRO A 494 17.57 -13.15 24.58
N GLY A 495 17.95 -14.07 23.70
CA GLY A 495 17.37 -15.42 23.69
C GLY A 495 17.96 -16.36 22.65
N THR A 496 17.44 -17.57 22.61
CA THR A 496 17.73 -18.61 21.64
C THR A 496 16.45 -19.20 21.06
N ILE A 497 16.53 -19.65 19.82
CA ILE A 497 15.41 -20.21 19.05
C ILE A 497 15.88 -21.50 18.42
N LYS A 498 15.08 -22.55 18.60
CA LYS A 498 15.27 -23.83 17.92
C LYS A 498 14.19 -23.99 16.86
N PHE A 499 14.61 -24.40 15.69
CA PHE A 499 13.76 -24.65 14.53
C PHE A 499 13.55 -26.15 14.33
N SER A 500 12.47 -26.50 13.64
CA SER A 500 12.29 -27.86 13.15
C SER A 500 13.35 -28.17 12.10
N PRO A 501 13.99 -29.34 12.15
CA PRO A 501 14.95 -29.75 11.12
C PRO A 501 14.34 -29.65 9.73
N LEU A 502 15.13 -29.12 8.78
CA LEU A 502 14.73 -29.09 7.39
C LEU A 502 14.68 -30.55 6.88
N LYS A 503 13.48 -31.08 6.64
CA LYS A 503 13.38 -32.34 5.90
C LYS A 503 13.94 -32.07 4.51
N SER A 504 15.13 -32.62 4.22
CA SER A 504 15.63 -32.73 2.86
C SER A 504 14.50 -33.30 2.01
N ARG A 505 13.89 -32.44 1.20
CA ARG A 505 12.95 -32.86 0.17
C ARG A 505 13.79 -33.54 -0.90
N ARG A 506 14.23 -34.78 -0.60
CA ARG A 506 14.64 -35.70 -1.64
C ARG A 506 13.45 -35.85 -2.57
N ARG A 507 13.72 -35.69 -3.88
CA ARG A 507 12.80 -36.05 -4.94
C ARG A 507 12.28 -37.46 -4.69
N GLY A 508 10.97 -37.66 -4.89
CA GLY A 508 10.32 -38.96 -4.81
C GLY A 508 8.91 -38.81 -4.28
N ASP A 509 7.99 -38.43 -5.15
CA ASP A 509 6.55 -38.66 -4.98
C ASP A 509 6.27 -40.03 -5.62
N GLY A 510 5.52 -40.90 -4.92
CA GLY A 510 4.88 -42.11 -5.43
C GLY A 510 5.76 -43.34 -5.68
N ASP A 511 5.78 -44.29 -4.76
CA ASP A 511 4.97 -45.52 -4.89
C ASP A 511 5.10 -46.35 -3.60
N ASP A 512 3.95 -46.55 -2.95
CA ASP A 512 3.69 -47.75 -2.17
C ASP A 512 3.72 -48.93 -3.16
N ASP A 513 4.46 -50.00 -2.87
CA ASP A 513 4.03 -51.38 -3.08
C ASP A 513 5.12 -52.40 -2.68
N GLU A 514 4.65 -53.63 -2.52
CA GLU A 514 5.13 -54.72 -1.67
C GLU A 514 6.38 -55.50 -2.16
N GLU A 515 6.85 -56.36 -1.24
CA GLU A 515 7.91 -57.39 -1.27
C GLU A 515 8.29 -58.05 -2.61
N SER A 516 9.59 -58.30 -2.84
CA SER A 516 10.11 -59.64 -3.22
C SER A 516 11.64 -59.71 -3.29
N ASP A 517 12.18 -60.83 -2.80
CA ASP A 517 13.59 -61.25 -2.90
C ASP A 517 14.02 -61.58 -4.35
N GLY A 518 15.31 -61.39 -4.66
CA GLY A 518 15.92 -61.92 -5.88
C GLY A 518 17.38 -61.51 -6.10
N GLU A 519 18.28 -62.49 -6.02
CA GLU A 519 19.72 -62.39 -6.29
C GLU A 519 20.08 -61.99 -7.72
N GLY A 520 21.19 -61.23 -7.83
CA GLY A 520 22.27 -61.50 -8.78
C GLY A 520 22.14 -60.98 -10.20
N THR A 521 22.82 -59.88 -10.52
CA THR A 521 23.62 -59.79 -11.76
C THR A 521 24.65 -58.66 -11.69
N GLU A 522 25.87 -58.98 -12.11
CA GLU A 522 27.02 -58.08 -12.19
C GLU A 522 26.73 -56.85 -13.05
N ASN A 523 26.91 -55.65 -12.47
CA ASN A 523 26.93 -54.41 -13.25
C ASN A 523 28.33 -53.81 -13.24
N VAL A 524 28.86 -53.70 -14.45
CA VAL A 524 30.05 -52.94 -14.85
C VAL A 524 29.99 -51.56 -14.21
N VAL A 525 30.96 -51.29 -13.34
CA VAL A 525 31.11 -50.00 -12.65
C VAL A 525 31.38 -48.94 -13.71
N ASN A 526 30.37 -48.11 -13.99
CA ASN A 526 30.49 -46.95 -14.85
C ASN A 526 31.50 -45.98 -14.21
N VAL A 527 32.68 -45.89 -14.81
CA VAL A 527 33.79 -45.04 -14.33
C VAL A 527 33.36 -43.57 -14.25
N GLU A 528 32.37 -43.16 -15.05
CA GLU A 528 31.73 -41.85 -15.01
C GLU A 528 31.01 -41.58 -13.67
N ASP A 529 30.33 -42.58 -13.08
CA ASP A 529 29.60 -42.42 -11.82
C ASP A 529 30.53 -42.33 -10.60
N VAL A 530 31.69 -43.00 -10.67
CA VAL A 530 32.74 -42.90 -9.63
C VAL A 530 33.47 -41.56 -9.73
N LEU A 531 33.66 -41.02 -10.94
CA LEU A 531 34.22 -39.68 -11.16
C LEU A 531 33.25 -38.58 -10.71
N VAL A 532 31.95 -38.73 -10.97
CA VAL A 532 30.91 -37.81 -10.48
C VAL A 532 30.79 -37.86 -8.94
N GLN A 533 30.93 -39.04 -8.31
CA GLN A 533 30.99 -39.15 -6.85
C GLN A 533 32.26 -38.55 -6.23
N LYS A 534 33.41 -38.65 -6.92
CA LYS A 534 34.67 -38.01 -6.48
C LYS A 534 34.63 -36.49 -6.66
N MET A 535 34.08 -36.00 -7.78
CA MET A 535 33.88 -34.58 -8.03
C MET A 535 32.86 -33.94 -7.09
N ASN A 536 31.88 -34.71 -6.59
CA ASN A 536 30.95 -34.24 -5.56
C ASN A 536 31.50 -34.30 -4.12
N LYS A 537 32.61 -35.01 -3.88
CA LYS A 537 33.24 -35.13 -2.55
C LYS A 537 34.30 -34.08 -2.25
N ASP A 538 34.86 -33.46 -3.31
CA ASP A 538 35.89 -32.41 -3.19
C ASP A 538 35.36 -31.01 -3.54
N LEU A 539 34.03 -30.82 -3.60
CA LEU A 539 33.46 -29.48 -3.60
C LEU A 539 33.61 -28.88 -2.18
N PRO A 540 34.25 -27.70 -2.05
CA PRO A 540 34.34 -27.00 -0.78
C PRO A 540 32.94 -26.80 -0.20
N ALA A 541 32.86 -26.92 1.13
CA ALA A 541 31.64 -26.89 1.93
C ALA A 541 30.57 -25.97 1.33
N VAL A 542 29.45 -26.61 0.93
CA VAL A 542 28.10 -26.07 0.80
C VAL A 542 28.08 -24.54 0.76
N GLU A 543 27.80 -23.96 -0.42
CA GLU A 543 27.17 -22.64 -0.48
C GLU A 543 25.83 -22.73 0.28
N MET A 544 25.90 -22.62 1.60
CA MET A 544 24.80 -22.47 2.55
C MET A 544 24.26 -21.04 2.43
N GLU A 545 23.94 -20.62 1.21
CA GLU A 545 23.24 -19.38 0.95
C GLU A 545 22.01 -19.71 0.13
N GLU A 546 20.95 -20.08 0.84
CA GLU A 546 19.63 -20.25 0.27
C GLU A 546 19.22 -18.90 -0.39
N PRO A 547 19.16 -18.80 -1.73
CA PRO A 547 19.15 -17.52 -2.46
C PRO A 547 17.90 -16.66 -2.21
N PHE A 548 16.91 -17.19 -1.49
CA PHE A 548 15.64 -16.53 -1.18
C PHE A 548 15.38 -16.37 0.31
N CYS A 549 16.37 -16.63 1.17
CA CYS A 549 16.23 -16.53 2.63
C CYS A 549 17.01 -15.38 3.27
N TRP A 550 17.88 -14.69 2.54
CA TRP A 550 18.64 -13.56 3.09
C TRP A 550 17.68 -12.52 3.71
N GLN A 551 16.68 -12.05 2.98
CA GLN A 551 15.74 -11.03 3.46
C GLN A 551 14.86 -11.45 4.67
N ALA A 552 14.75 -12.74 5.00
CA ALA A 552 13.83 -13.20 6.03
C ALA A 552 14.40 -13.13 7.46
N TYR A 553 15.74 -13.16 7.62
CA TYR A 553 16.44 -13.05 8.91
C TYR A 553 17.24 -11.75 9.06
N ASP A 554 17.25 -10.92 8.01
CA ASP A 554 18.02 -9.69 7.96
C ASP A 554 17.39 -8.55 8.76
N TYR A 555 16.15 -8.69 9.23
CA TYR A 555 15.53 -7.63 10.02
C TYR A 555 14.37 -8.11 10.92
N ALA A 556 14.11 -7.33 11.96
CA ALA A 556 12.88 -7.37 12.73
C ALA A 556 11.99 -6.18 12.38
N LYS A 557 10.66 -6.36 12.40
CA LYS A 557 9.69 -5.29 12.14
C LYS A 557 9.26 -4.63 13.44
N VAL A 558 9.14 -3.31 13.45
CA VAL A 558 8.63 -2.55 14.60
C VAL A 558 7.24 -2.01 14.28
N SER A 559 6.29 -2.25 15.18
CA SER A 559 4.95 -1.69 15.10
C SER A 559 4.65 -0.86 16.35
N PHE A 560 4.24 0.39 16.17
CA PHE A 560 3.85 1.26 17.28
C PHE A 560 2.74 2.22 16.89
N LYS A 561 2.12 2.80 17.92
CA LYS A 561 1.20 3.94 17.79
C LYS A 561 1.52 4.99 18.84
N ILE A 562 1.65 6.24 18.41
CA ILE A 562 1.83 7.42 19.26
C ILE A 562 0.65 8.35 19.01
N VAL A 563 0.12 8.94 20.08
CA VAL A 563 -1.00 9.87 20.03
C VAL A 563 -0.67 11.19 20.70
N GLY A 564 -1.52 12.19 20.51
CA GLY A 564 -1.50 13.47 21.25
C GLY A 564 -0.94 14.64 20.46
N ALA A 565 0.03 14.41 19.57
CA ALA A 565 0.54 15.42 18.64
C ALA A 565 1.20 14.74 17.42
N SER A 566 1.59 15.55 16.43
CA SER A 566 2.42 15.10 15.31
C SER A 566 3.91 15.18 15.66
N VAL A 567 4.72 14.29 15.08
CA VAL A 567 6.18 14.28 15.20
C VAL A 567 6.85 15.31 14.29
N SER A 568 6.21 15.70 13.18
CA SER A 568 6.69 16.80 12.33
C SER A 568 6.42 18.19 12.94
N ARG A 569 5.67 18.24 14.05
CA ARG A 569 5.18 19.47 14.72
C ARG A 569 4.13 20.24 13.91
N MET A 570 3.56 19.61 12.90
CA MET A 570 2.35 20.07 12.23
C MET A 570 1.17 20.13 13.21
N SER A 571 0.41 21.22 13.19
CA SER A 571 -0.80 21.35 13.99
C SER A 571 -1.82 22.31 13.39
N ILE A 572 -3.08 22.15 13.80
CA ILE A 572 -4.19 23.03 13.43
C ILE A 572 -4.73 23.64 14.72
N ASP A 573 -4.76 24.97 14.80
CA ASP A 573 -5.44 25.67 15.89
C ASP A 573 -6.93 25.78 15.58
N THR A 574 -7.75 24.99 16.28
CA THR A 574 -9.21 24.94 16.06
C THR A 574 -9.90 26.28 16.27
N LYS A 575 -9.32 27.20 17.06
CA LYS A 575 -9.87 28.55 17.27
C LYS A 575 -9.61 29.50 16.10
N SER A 576 -8.62 29.18 15.28
CA SER A 576 -8.24 29.96 14.10
C SER A 576 -8.96 29.52 12.82
N VAL A 577 -9.77 28.46 12.91
CA VAL A 577 -10.55 27.95 11.78
C VAL A 577 -11.76 28.85 11.55
N ASN A 578 -11.85 29.41 10.35
CA ASN A 578 -12.97 30.24 9.93
C ASN A 578 -13.81 29.50 8.88
N ILE A 579 -15.13 29.56 9.04
CA ILE A 579 -16.10 29.01 8.11
C ILE A 579 -16.94 30.17 7.57
N TYR A 580 -17.02 30.31 6.25
CA TYR A 580 -17.82 31.33 5.58
C TYR A 580 -18.86 30.70 4.66
N PRO A 581 -20.15 31.08 4.73
CA PRO A 581 -20.76 32.00 5.69
C PRO A 581 -20.64 31.53 7.14
N THR A 582 -20.60 32.47 8.09
CA THR A 582 -20.35 32.18 9.51
C THR A 582 -21.38 31.21 10.10
N THR A 583 -20.91 30.08 10.60
CA THR A 583 -21.72 29.03 11.26
C THR A 583 -21.10 28.66 12.60
N LYS A 584 -21.93 28.39 13.62
CA LYS A 584 -21.48 27.91 14.94
C LYS A 584 -21.22 26.39 14.91
N SER A 585 -20.37 25.95 13.99
CA SER A 585 -20.00 24.54 13.87
C SER A 585 -18.83 24.22 14.80
N PRO A 586 -18.91 23.20 15.67
CA PRO A 586 -17.78 22.76 16.49
C PRO A 586 -16.65 22.25 15.58
N VAL A 587 -15.41 22.61 15.96
CA VAL A 587 -14.19 22.19 15.27
C VAL A 587 -13.37 21.30 16.19
N GLU A 588 -13.13 20.07 15.77
CA GLU A 588 -12.35 19.07 16.49
C GLU A 588 -11.02 18.80 15.79
N TYR A 589 -9.99 18.53 16.58
CA TYR A 589 -8.65 18.21 16.09
C TYR A 589 -8.06 17.03 16.86
N SER A 590 -7.47 16.09 16.12
CA SER A 590 -6.72 14.97 16.66
C SER A 590 -5.44 14.73 15.86
N ALA A 591 -4.47 14.06 16.49
CA ALA A 591 -3.23 13.67 15.83
C ALA A 591 -2.80 12.28 16.28
N GLN A 592 -2.38 11.46 15.32
CA GLN A 592 -1.85 10.13 15.55
C GLN A 592 -0.68 9.83 14.63
N VAL A 593 0.21 8.99 15.12
CA VAL A 593 1.45 8.62 14.47
C VAL A 593 1.56 7.11 14.55
N THR A 594 1.80 6.46 13.42
CA THR A 594 1.93 5.02 13.30
C THR A 594 3.28 4.65 12.68
N SER A 595 3.75 3.44 12.96
CA SER A 595 4.86 2.84 12.22
C SER A 595 4.43 2.46 10.80
N GLY A 596 5.22 2.81 9.78
CA GLY A 596 5.11 2.26 8.43
C GLY A 596 6.10 1.11 8.22
N ASP A 597 6.93 1.21 7.19
CA ASP A 597 8.08 0.32 6.99
C ASP A 597 9.16 0.67 8.00
N TYR A 598 9.02 0.14 9.21
CA TYR A 598 9.93 0.35 10.32
C TYR A 598 10.65 -0.96 10.66
N ILE A 599 11.96 -0.99 10.42
CA ILE A 599 12.76 -2.21 10.58
C ILE A 599 14.02 -1.96 11.43
N LEU A 600 14.40 -2.98 12.19
CA LEU A 600 15.71 -3.11 12.82
C LEU A 600 16.51 -4.11 12.00
N TRP A 601 17.58 -3.66 11.35
CA TRP A 601 18.44 -4.52 10.56
C TRP A 601 19.28 -5.42 11.47
N ASN A 602 19.47 -6.67 11.06
CA ASN A 602 20.39 -7.59 11.70
C ASN A 602 21.80 -7.11 11.42
N THR A 603 22.50 -6.68 12.46
CA THR A 603 23.87 -6.15 12.35
C THR A 603 24.88 -7.15 11.75
N LEU A 604 24.58 -8.46 11.82
CA LEU A 604 25.37 -9.51 11.16
C LEU A 604 24.92 -9.82 9.73
N GLY A 605 23.77 -9.29 9.30
CA GLY A 605 23.23 -9.48 7.95
C GLY A 605 24.03 -8.72 6.90
N LYS A 606 23.89 -9.13 5.64
CA LYS A 606 24.51 -8.41 4.51
C LYS A 606 23.96 -6.99 4.44
N ALA A 607 24.80 -6.01 4.13
CA ALA A 607 24.35 -4.63 3.95
C ALA A 607 23.41 -4.55 2.73
N PRO A 608 22.27 -3.85 2.80
CA PRO A 608 21.42 -3.66 1.63
C PRO A 608 22.16 -2.79 0.60
N SER A 609 22.15 -3.24 -0.66
CA SER A 609 22.84 -2.57 -1.78
C SER A 609 22.42 -1.10 -1.96
N ALA A 610 21.17 -0.77 -1.63
CA ALA A 610 20.65 0.60 -1.67
C ALA A 610 21.27 1.54 -0.62
N ALA A 611 21.84 1.00 0.47
CA ALA A 611 22.48 1.78 1.52
C ALA A 611 24.01 1.87 1.35
N ALA A 612 24.60 1.00 0.50
CA ALA A 612 26.05 0.90 0.29
C ALA A 612 26.63 2.02 -0.61
N VAL A 613 25.81 2.94 -1.14
CA VAL A 613 26.29 4.02 -2.00
C VAL A 613 26.22 5.35 -1.25
N LYS A 614 27.34 5.71 -0.62
CA LYS A 614 27.79 7.09 -0.38
C LYS A 614 29.24 7.09 0.12
N ILE A 615 30.17 6.70 -0.75
CA ILE A 615 31.56 7.15 -0.62
C ILE A 615 31.84 8.01 -1.85
N ARG A 616 31.82 9.31 -1.65
CA ARG A 616 32.44 10.28 -2.54
C ARG A 616 33.35 11.18 -1.72
#